data_AF-A0A8J6QA77-F1
#
_entry.id   AF-A0A8J6QA77-F1
#
_cell.length_a   1.000
_cell.length_b   1.000
_cell.length_c   1.000
_cell.angle_alpha   90.00
_cell.angle_beta   90.00
_cell.angle_gamma   90.00
#
_symmetry.space_group_name_H-M   'P 1'
#
loop_
_entity.id
_entity.type
_entity.pdbx_description
1 polymer ?
#
loop_
_entity_poly.entity_id
_entity_poly.type
_entity_poly.pdbx_seq_one_letter_code
_entity_poly.pdbx_strand_id
1 'polypeptide(L)' 'MNLTDAPLKVRLKIEDANGILLRNDDIEFPIQNEKWKILNTTSGGYINAGTYKIRLESDNMKGLRIEPFEFQ' A
#
# COMPACT_ATOMS: atom_id res chain seq x y z
N MET A 1 -9.17 4.60 1.36
CA MET A 1 -9.67 5.80 2.05
C MET A 1 -9.56 5.63 3.56
N ASN A 2 -9.13 6.65 4.29
CA ASN A 2 -9.07 6.69 5.75
C ASN A 2 -10.31 7.44 6.28
N LEU A 3 -11.13 6.77 7.09
CA LEU A 3 -12.38 7.31 7.67
C LEU A 3 -12.20 7.79 9.13
N THR A 4 -10.97 7.94 9.59
CA THR A 4 -10.65 8.37 10.95
C THR A 4 -10.22 9.83 10.97
N ASP A 5 -10.22 10.43 12.16
CA ASP A 5 -9.84 11.83 12.39
C ASP A 5 -8.31 12.03 12.55
N ALA A 6 -7.51 10.99 12.28
CA ALA A 6 -6.06 11.00 12.38
C ALA A 6 -5.41 10.27 11.19
N PRO A 7 -4.16 10.56 10.82
CA PRO A 7 -3.46 9.77 9.81
C PRO A 7 -3.29 8.32 10.26
N LEU A 8 -3.58 7.37 9.36
CA LEU A 8 -3.39 5.94 9.62
C LEU A 8 -2.06 5.48 9.02
N LYS A 9 -1.19 4.97 9.88
CA LYS A 9 0.07 4.32 9.48
C LYS A 9 -0.16 2.85 9.24
N VAL A 10 0.29 2.37 8.08
CA VAL A 10 0.13 0.99 7.63
C VAL A 10 1.43 0.55 6.98
N ARG A 11 1.91 -0.64 7.31
CA ARG A 11 3.03 -1.26 6.61
C ARG A 11 2.53 -1.87 5.31
N LEU A 12 3.08 -1.41 4.19
CA LEU A 12 2.87 -1.98 2.87
C LEU A 12 3.99 -2.96 2.55
N LYS A 13 3.60 -4.22 2.32
CA LYS A 13 4.50 -5.27 1.84
C LYS A 13 4.05 -5.77 0.48
N ILE A 14 4.98 -5.83 -0.47
CA ILE A 14 4.76 -6.39 -1.81
C ILE A 14 5.80 -7.49 -2.05
N GLU A 15 5.33 -8.68 -2.40
CA GLU A 15 6.15 -9.85 -2.72
C GLU A 15 5.81 -10.38 -4.12
N ASP A 16 6.83 -10.82 -4.86
CA ASP A 16 6.62 -11.55 -6.12
C ASP A 16 6.18 -13.01 -5.88
N ALA A 17 5.93 -13.74 -6.97
CA ALA A 17 5.53 -15.15 -6.91
C ALA A 17 6.56 -16.08 -6.25
N ASN A 18 7.84 -15.67 -6.18
CA ASN A 18 8.92 -16.40 -5.53
C ASN A 18 9.12 -15.96 -4.06
N GLY A 19 8.33 -15.01 -3.56
CA GLY A 19 8.46 -14.45 -2.22
C GLY A 19 9.54 -13.37 -2.09
N ILE A 20 10.09 -12.88 -3.20
CA ILE A 20 11.05 -11.77 -3.18
C ILE A 20 10.32 -10.49 -2.80
N LEU A 21 10.86 -9.81 -1.79
CA LEU A 21 10.37 -8.53 -1.31
C LEU A 21 10.69 -7.40 -2.30
N LEU A 22 9.64 -6.82 -2.87
CA LEU A 22 9.74 -5.67 -3.79
C LEU A 22 9.49 -4.34 -3.11
N ARG A 23 8.75 -4.35 -1.99
CA ARG A 23 8.54 -3.19 -1.13
C ARG A 23 8.18 -3.63 0.28
N ASN A 24 8.68 -2.91 1.27
CA ASN A 24 8.37 -3.14 2.68
C ASN A 24 8.55 -1.84 3.49
N ASP A 25 7.58 -0.94 3.38
CA ASP A 25 7.67 0.40 3.99
C ASP A 25 6.40 0.76 4.76
N ASP A 26 6.57 1.62 5.75
CA ASP A 26 5.44 2.25 6.42
C ASP A 26 4.90 3.38 5.52
N ILE A 27 3.62 3.26 5.14
CA ILE A 27 2.88 4.27 4.39
C ILE A 27 1.84 4.92 5.30
N GLU A 28 1.57 6.19 5.04
CA GLU A 28 0.51 6.93 5.72
C GLU A 28 -0.68 7.18 4.79
N PHE A 29 -1.88 6.86 5.28
CA PHE A 29 -3.15 7.29 4.71
C PHE A 29 -3.59 8.58 5.43
N PRO A 30 -3.59 9.75 4.74
CA PRO A 30 -4.00 11.00 5.36
C PRO A 30 -5.49 10.99 5.73
N ILE A 31 -5.89 11.90 6.62
CA ILE A 31 -7.32 12.16 6.93
C ILE A 31 -8.03 12.53 5.62
N GLN A 32 -9.29 12.10 5.49
CA GLN A 32 -10.11 12.18 4.29
C GLN A 32 -10.12 13.60 3.66
N ASN A 33 -9.33 13.78 2.60
CA ASN A 33 -9.47 14.81 1.57
C ASN A 33 -8.81 14.24 0.32
N GLU A 34 -9.63 13.87 -0.66
CA GLU A 34 -9.29 13.04 -1.82
C GLU A 34 -8.00 13.47 -2.53
N LYS A 35 -6.92 12.70 -2.33
CA LYS A 35 -5.82 12.61 -3.29
C LYS A 35 -5.37 11.16 -3.38
N TRP A 36 -5.30 10.66 -4.61
CA TRP A 36 -4.64 9.41 -4.92
C TRP A 36 -3.19 9.47 -4.43
N LYS A 37 -2.74 8.43 -3.73
CA LYS A 37 -1.34 8.28 -3.36
C LYS A 37 -0.71 7.28 -4.32
N ILE A 38 0.09 7.78 -5.26
CA ILE A 38 0.91 6.91 -6.11
C ILE A 38 2.05 6.36 -5.25
N LEU A 39 2.22 5.05 -5.26
CA LEU A 39 3.20 4.32 -4.46
C LEU A 39 4.13 3.55 -5.40
N ASN A 40 5.37 4.00 -5.51
CA ASN A 40 6.38 3.36 -6.36
C ASN A 40 7.02 2.14 -5.67
N THR A 41 7.52 1.17 -6.43
CA THR A 41 8.41 0.13 -5.88
C THR A 41 9.79 0.70 -5.57
N THR A 42 10.57 0.01 -4.74
CA THR A 42 11.92 0.47 -4.37
C THR A 42 12.93 0.33 -5.51
N SER A 43 12.62 -0.46 -6.55
CA SER A 43 13.49 -0.63 -7.73
C SER A 43 13.51 0.59 -8.65
N GLY A 44 12.59 1.56 -8.48
CA GLY A 44 12.52 2.77 -9.32
C GLY A 44 12.23 2.50 -10.80
N GLY A 45 11.84 1.27 -11.16
CA GLY A 45 11.59 0.83 -12.53
C GLY A 45 10.41 -0.14 -12.62
N TYR A 46 10.19 -0.68 -13.82
CA TYR A 46 9.09 -1.62 -14.10
C TYR A 46 9.17 -2.88 -13.22
N ILE A 47 8.02 -3.37 -12.76
CA ILE A 47 7.89 -4.72 -12.22
C ILE A 47 7.54 -5.69 -13.35
N ASN A 48 7.99 -6.93 -13.23
CA ASN A 48 7.73 -7.95 -14.25
C ASN A 48 6.24 -8.29 -14.33
N ALA A 49 5.77 -8.82 -15.47
CA ALA A 49 4.44 -9.41 -15.52
C ALA A 49 4.39 -10.65 -14.60
N GLY A 50 3.33 -10.78 -13.79
CA GLY A 50 3.21 -11.91 -12.89
C GLY A 50 2.21 -11.70 -11.77
N THR A 51 2.20 -12.65 -10.83
CA THR A 51 1.38 -12.59 -9.62
C THR A 51 2.17 -11.99 -8.48
N TYR A 52 1.52 -11.07 -7.75
CA TYR A 52 2.09 -10.40 -6.59
C TYR A 52 1.19 -10.59 -5.39
N LYS A 53 1.81 -10.69 -4.21
CA LYS A 53 1.12 -10.68 -2.94
C LYS A 53 1.31 -9.32 -2.29
N ILE A 54 0.21 -8.64 -2.02
CA ILE A 54 0.19 -7.37 -1.29
C ILE A 54 -0.34 -7.64 0.11
N ARG A 55 0.34 -7.07 1.10
CA ARG A 55 -0.13 -7.06 2.49
C ARG A 55 -0.10 -5.66 3.05
N LEU A 56 -1.16 -5.34 3.79
CA LEU A 56 -1.31 -4.14 4.59
C LEU A 56 -1.38 -4.59 6.05
N GLU A 57 -0.45 -4.15 6.87
CA GLU A 57 -0.30 -4.57 8.26
C GLU A 57 -0.29 -3.32 9.17
N SER A 58 -1.06 -3.33 10.27
CA SER A 58 -1.03 -2.29 11.29
C SER A 58 -1.66 -2.80 12.58
N ASP A 59 -1.23 -2.27 13.73
CA ASP A 59 -1.81 -2.59 15.04
C ASP A 59 -3.26 -2.09 15.16
N ASN A 60 -3.65 -1.09 14.35
CA ASN A 60 -5.02 -0.60 14.28
C ASN A 60 -5.39 -0.16 12.86
N MET A 61 -6.25 -0.96 12.20
CA MET A 61 -6.75 -0.68 10.85
C MET A 61 -8.22 -0.26 10.82
N LYS A 62 -8.86 -0.04 11.97
CA LYS A 62 -10.28 0.33 12.03
C LYS A 62 -10.48 1.68 11.32
N GLY A 63 -11.42 1.72 10.37
CA GLY A 63 -11.70 2.91 9.56
C GLY A 63 -10.87 3.01 8.28
N LEU A 64 -9.97 2.06 8.00
CA LEU A 64 -9.37 1.93 6.67
C LEU A 64 -10.32 1.20 5.72
N ARG A 65 -10.60 1.83 4.58
CA ARG A 65 -11.35 1.23 3.46
C ARG A 65 -10.45 1.11 2.24
N ILE A 66 -10.50 -0.02 1.54
CA ILE A 66 -9.86 -0.17 0.24
C ILE A 66 -10.83 0.37 -0.83
N GLU A 67 -10.38 1.39 -1.54
CA GLU A 67 -11.03 1.95 -2.73
C GLU A 67 -10.38 1.30 -3.98
N PRO A 68 -10.78 1.64 -5.23
CA PRO A 68 -10.14 1.06 -6.41
C PRO A 68 -8.62 1.17 -6.33
N PHE A 69 -7.97 0.02 -6.52
CA PHE A 69 -6.54 -0.15 -6.38
C PHE A 69 -6.00 -0.63 -7.71
N GLU A 70 -5.07 0.13 -8.26
CA GLU A 70 -4.54 -0.07 -9.61
C GLU A 70 -3.02 -0.25 -9.57
N PHE A 71 -2.54 -1.03 -10.54
CA PHE A 71 -1.13 -1.21 -10.83
C PHE A 71 -0.83 -0.69 -12.22
N GLN A 72 0.28 0.01 -12.35
CA GLN A 72 0.79 0.54 -13.60
C GLN A 72 2.25 0.13 -13.79
#